data_AF-A0A1T4KE79-F1
#
_entry.id   AF-A0A1T4KE79-F1
#
_cell.length_a   1.000
_cell.length_b   1.000
_cell.length_c   1.000
_cell.angle_alpha   90.00
_cell.angle_beta   90.00
_cell.angle_gamma   90.00
#
_symmetry.space_group_name_H-M   'P 1'
#
loop_
_entity.id
_entity.type
_entity.pdbx_description
1 polymer ?
#
loop_
_entity_poly.entity_id
_entity_poly.type
_entity_poly.pdbx_seq_one_letter_code
_entity_poly.pdbx_strand_id
1 'polypeptide(L)'
;MRIDYKHRGLHTIQDIRSFLFKKSKYKQYQSRFFGCVAVGILLLIPTFKSITRVFSFEVFKGISIDDIELLSSIIASLFTILQWCFRYQANNWNREAREIGNYELTYNLSNRRRIGELIYKELPEVIKKEDIYSLYNEKTKYYDSPKEINSYQETSHRMLENCIWNRYLFSKMYEYKRKIAGFVIGLTLFLLPLIIICFRDSSSLVFYMVSVISVSSLIFNFVESLLSAKSIISLIDTLIKELMSIRIDTVEKFQNVYSAYAHINLKSPSIPERLYQKHREKLNETWVDIRKKLPVSDITLSIHTVLPIIKHILDTNQIDWAVTGSASKVLRRTKMYCSDIDIIIADSRDIERVNNLFTPFIIEKIIFYPSRTIRSYYGKFNIGGINIDVICNIENLIRSNCWVSHPTLEIEKIWFYGVKYPATSLGFERKVESILAKKNFEQSF
;
A
#
# COMPACT_ATOMS: atom_id res chain seq x y z
N MET A 1 -1.77 28.56 -6.05
CA MET A 1 -2.33 27.40 -6.77
C MET A 1 -3.54 26.90 -5.96
N ARG A 2 -4.74 27.41 -6.27
CA ARG A 2 -6.00 26.89 -5.69
C ARG A 2 -6.13 25.44 -6.15
N ILE A 3 -6.12 24.50 -5.21
CA ILE A 3 -6.37 23.10 -5.50
C ILE A 3 -7.86 23.00 -5.84
N ASP A 4 -8.13 22.72 -7.10
CA ASP A 4 -9.45 22.61 -7.72
C ASP A 4 -10.24 21.42 -7.14
N TYR A 5 -11.56 21.58 -7.07
CA TYR A 5 -12.58 20.71 -6.46
C TYR A 5 -12.75 19.31 -7.14
N LYS A 6 -11.70 18.72 -7.69
CA LYS A 6 -11.75 17.48 -8.50
C LYS A 6 -11.19 16.26 -7.76
N HIS A 7 -11.97 15.73 -6.81
CA HIS A 7 -11.76 14.37 -6.27
C HIS A 7 -12.68 13.33 -6.96
N ARG A 8 -13.36 13.73 -8.06
CA ARG A 8 -14.06 12.81 -8.98
C ARG A 8 -13.03 11.92 -9.70
N GLY A 9 -12.66 10.79 -9.12
CA GLY A 9 -11.81 9.79 -9.80
C GLY A 9 -10.98 8.88 -8.91
N LEU A 10 -10.82 9.17 -7.62
CA LEU A 10 -10.16 8.27 -6.69
C LEU A 10 -11.19 7.28 -6.17
N HIS A 11 -11.17 6.06 -6.69
CA HIS A 11 -12.18 5.05 -6.37
C HIS A 11 -11.62 3.88 -5.58
N THR A 12 -10.30 3.68 -5.63
CA THR A 12 -9.65 2.52 -5.02
C THR A 12 -8.57 2.91 -3.99
N ILE A 13 -8.23 1.96 -3.10
CA ILE A 13 -7.10 2.07 -2.16
C ILE A 13 -5.79 2.36 -2.92
N GLN A 14 -5.63 1.76 -4.10
CA GLN A 14 -4.47 1.97 -4.96
C GLN A 14 -4.41 3.39 -5.52
N ASP A 15 -5.55 3.96 -5.93
CA ASP A 15 -5.61 5.34 -6.43
C ASP A 15 -5.22 6.33 -5.34
N ILE A 16 -5.78 6.12 -4.14
CA ILE A 16 -5.49 6.91 -2.93
C ILE A 16 -3.99 6.85 -2.61
N ARG A 17 -3.43 5.64 -2.52
CA ARG A 17 -2.00 5.43 -2.24
C ARG A 17 -1.13 6.13 -3.28
N SER A 18 -1.47 6.01 -4.56
CA SER A 18 -0.74 6.63 -5.67
C SER A 18 -0.79 8.15 -5.61
N PHE A 19 -1.94 8.72 -5.25
CA PHE A 19 -2.09 10.15 -5.03
C PHE A 19 -1.17 10.66 -3.91
N LEU A 20 -1.14 9.98 -2.76
CA LEU A 20 -0.30 10.35 -1.62
C LEU A 20 1.19 10.26 -1.97
N PHE A 21 1.62 9.20 -2.65
CA PHE A 21 2.99 9.10 -3.14
C PHE A 21 3.35 10.23 -4.11
N LYS A 22 2.44 10.61 -5.02
CA LYS A 22 2.65 11.74 -5.94
C LYS A 22 2.78 13.06 -5.18
N LYS A 23 1.96 13.29 -4.16
CA LYS A 23 2.00 14.48 -3.30
C LYS A 23 3.30 14.53 -2.49
N SER A 24 3.71 13.42 -1.89
CA SER A 24 4.99 13.29 -1.21
C SER A 24 6.16 13.62 -2.14
N LYS A 25 6.18 13.03 -3.35
CA LYS A 25 7.22 13.25 -4.35
C LYS A 25 7.32 14.72 -4.77
N TYR A 26 6.18 15.37 -5.00
CA TYR A 26 6.13 16.80 -5.30
C TYR A 26 6.76 17.65 -4.17
N LYS A 27 6.39 17.38 -2.91
CA LYS A 27 6.97 18.04 -1.74
C LYS A 27 8.48 17.76 -1.58
N GLN A 28 8.91 16.56 -1.92
CA GLN A 28 10.33 16.21 -1.93
C GLN A 28 11.12 17.00 -2.99
N TYR A 29 10.54 17.23 -4.18
CA TYR A 29 11.14 18.10 -5.19
C TYR A 29 11.25 19.55 -4.70
N GLN A 30 10.18 20.10 -4.09
CA GLN A 30 10.21 21.45 -3.51
C GLN A 30 11.30 21.56 -2.43
N SER A 31 11.38 20.59 -1.52
CA SER A 31 12.42 20.54 -0.49
C SER A 31 13.83 20.57 -1.10
N ARG A 32 14.10 19.75 -2.11
CA ARG A 32 15.41 19.73 -2.80
C ARG A 32 15.70 21.05 -3.50
N PHE A 33 14.73 21.65 -4.17
CA PHE A 33 14.88 22.94 -4.85
C PHE A 33 15.30 24.03 -3.86
N PHE A 34 14.58 24.20 -2.76
CA PHE A 34 14.91 25.21 -1.75
C PHE A 34 16.25 24.94 -1.07
N GLY A 35 16.58 23.66 -0.81
CA GLY A 35 17.91 23.31 -0.30
C GLY A 35 19.04 23.65 -1.28
N CYS A 36 18.84 23.45 -2.58
CA CYS A 36 19.83 23.83 -3.59
C CYS A 36 19.98 25.35 -3.71
N VAL A 37 18.88 26.10 -3.63
CA VAL A 37 18.91 27.57 -3.61
C VAL A 37 19.63 28.09 -2.37
N ALA A 38 19.34 27.55 -1.19
CA ALA A 38 20.02 27.90 0.05
C ALA A 38 21.54 27.69 -0.08
N VAL A 39 21.98 26.51 -0.52
CA VAL A 39 23.42 26.24 -0.75
C VAL A 39 24.01 27.17 -1.81
N GLY A 40 23.30 27.41 -2.92
CA GLY A 40 23.77 28.31 -3.98
C GLY A 40 24.03 29.72 -3.48
N ILE A 41 23.11 30.28 -2.68
CA ILE A 41 23.27 31.59 -2.04
C ILE A 41 24.51 31.57 -1.14
N LEU A 42 24.64 30.52 -0.30
CA LEU A 42 25.74 30.38 0.64
C LEU A 42 27.12 30.25 -0.04
N LEU A 43 27.18 29.70 -1.26
CA LEU A 43 28.43 29.58 -2.02
C LEU A 43 28.80 30.84 -2.81
N LEU A 44 27.81 31.54 -3.37
CA LEU A 44 28.06 32.70 -4.23
C LEU A 44 28.63 33.91 -3.47
N ILE A 45 28.23 34.12 -2.23
CA ILE A 45 28.58 35.33 -1.46
C ILE A 45 30.05 35.36 -1.03
N PRO A 46 30.63 34.28 -0.46
CA PRO A 46 32.06 34.22 -0.20
C PRO A 46 32.90 34.45 -1.46
N THR A 47 32.45 33.89 -2.60
CA THR A 47 33.16 34.09 -3.89
C THR A 47 33.07 35.54 -4.36
N PHE A 48 31.91 36.17 -4.22
CA PHE A 48 31.72 37.57 -4.57
C PHE A 48 32.56 38.50 -3.68
N LYS A 49 32.57 38.29 -2.36
CA LYS A 49 33.40 39.03 -1.39
C LYS A 49 34.90 38.87 -1.65
N SER A 50 35.32 37.69 -2.09
CA SER A 50 36.71 37.43 -2.46
C SER A 50 37.10 38.15 -3.76
N ILE A 51 36.22 38.14 -4.77
CA ILE A 51 36.45 38.84 -6.04
C ILE A 51 36.49 40.36 -5.85
N THR A 52 35.57 40.94 -5.07
CA THR A 52 35.54 42.40 -4.83
C THR A 52 36.71 42.91 -3.99
N ARG A 53 37.31 42.06 -3.14
CA ARG A 53 38.59 42.38 -2.47
C ARG A 53 39.78 42.43 -3.44
N VAL A 54 39.76 41.61 -4.49
CA VAL A 54 40.87 41.51 -5.47
C VAL A 54 40.72 42.54 -6.59
N PHE A 55 39.50 42.78 -7.05
CA PHE A 55 39.16 43.75 -8.08
C PHE A 55 38.35 44.86 -7.41
N SER A 56 38.98 45.99 -7.13
CA SER A 56 38.36 47.18 -6.55
C SER A 56 37.32 47.78 -7.51
N PHE A 57 36.14 47.15 -7.58
CA PHE A 57 35.00 47.61 -8.35
C PHE A 57 34.29 48.74 -7.59
N GLU A 58 34.36 49.97 -8.12
CA GLU A 58 33.64 51.16 -7.61
C GLU A 58 32.10 51.11 -7.83
N VAL A 59 31.54 49.96 -8.22
CA VAL A 59 30.20 49.86 -8.82
C VAL A 59 29.05 49.91 -7.78
N PHE A 60 29.31 49.71 -6.49
CA PHE A 60 28.27 49.74 -5.44
C PHE A 60 28.44 50.93 -4.49
N LYS A 61 28.22 52.15 -4.99
CA LYS A 61 28.03 53.33 -4.15
C LYS A 61 26.64 53.28 -3.49
N GLY A 62 26.53 52.69 -2.30
CA GLY A 62 25.35 52.88 -1.43
C GLY A 62 24.91 51.70 -0.56
N ILE A 63 25.38 50.48 -0.81
CA ILE A 63 25.03 49.29 0.00
C ILE A 63 26.34 48.67 0.52
N SER A 64 26.46 48.48 1.84
CA SER A 64 27.65 47.83 2.39
C SER A 64 27.63 46.33 2.04
N ILE A 65 28.81 45.75 1.79
CA ILE A 65 28.94 44.30 1.53
C ILE A 65 28.39 43.49 2.71
N ASP A 66 28.50 44.01 3.92
CA ASP A 66 28.00 43.39 5.15
C ASP A 66 26.45 43.36 5.19
N ASP A 67 25.77 44.38 4.66
CA ASP A 67 24.30 44.37 4.53
C ASP A 67 23.81 43.32 3.53
N ILE A 68 24.55 43.14 2.41
CA ILE A 68 24.26 42.09 1.41
C ILE A 68 24.45 40.70 2.02
N GLU A 69 25.50 40.52 2.82
CA GLU A 69 25.80 39.27 3.52
C GLU A 69 24.71 38.94 4.56
N LEU A 70 24.30 39.92 5.36
CA LEU A 70 23.23 39.75 6.34
C LEU A 70 21.90 39.42 5.66
N LEU A 71 21.50 40.19 4.65
CA LEU A 71 20.26 39.96 3.89
C LEU A 71 20.24 38.56 3.28
N SER A 72 21.37 38.14 2.69
CA SER A 72 21.48 36.83 2.09
C SER A 72 21.51 35.69 3.11
N SER A 73 22.07 35.90 4.30
CA SER A 73 21.98 34.95 5.42
C SER A 73 20.52 34.70 5.81
N ILE A 74 19.74 35.78 5.89
CA ILE A 74 18.31 35.72 6.24
C ILE A 74 17.55 34.95 5.15
N ILE A 75 17.82 35.26 3.87
CA ILE A 75 17.20 34.58 2.74
C ILE A 75 17.59 33.09 2.71
N ALA A 76 18.86 32.75 2.88
CA ALA A 76 19.33 31.37 2.94
C ALA A 76 18.70 30.60 4.11
N SER A 77 18.60 31.23 5.28
CA SER A 77 17.92 30.66 6.46
C SER A 77 16.46 30.33 6.17
N LEU A 78 15.74 31.28 5.55
CA LEU A 78 14.36 31.09 5.16
C LEU A 78 14.21 29.93 4.18
N PHE A 79 15.11 29.80 3.20
CA PHE A 79 15.12 28.66 2.28
C PHE A 79 15.44 27.33 2.96
N THR A 80 16.36 27.30 3.94
CA THR A 80 16.65 26.11 4.74
C THR A 80 15.45 25.69 5.60
N ILE A 81 14.75 26.64 6.21
CA ILE A 81 13.51 26.38 6.96
C ILE A 81 12.43 25.82 6.02
N LEU A 82 12.23 26.45 4.85
CA LEU A 82 11.28 25.96 3.84
C LEU A 82 11.65 24.54 3.37
N GLN A 83 12.93 24.27 3.12
CA GLN A 83 13.42 22.93 2.80
C GLN A 83 12.98 21.91 3.87
N TRP A 84 13.15 22.21 5.15
CA TRP A 84 12.75 21.34 6.25
C TRP A 84 11.23 21.16 6.34
N CYS A 85 10.46 22.25 6.23
CA CYS A 85 9.00 22.19 6.23
C CYS A 85 8.47 21.29 5.09
N PHE A 86 8.98 21.47 3.86
CA PHE A 86 8.58 20.63 2.74
C PHE A 86 9.05 19.18 2.87
N ARG A 87 10.21 18.94 3.49
CA ARG A 87 10.69 17.57 3.78
C ARG A 87 9.80 16.87 4.81
N TYR A 88 9.44 17.56 5.89
CA TYR A 88 8.54 17.05 6.91
C TYR A 88 7.18 16.68 6.29
N GLN A 89 6.60 17.58 5.49
CA GLN A 89 5.38 17.28 4.74
C GLN A 89 5.56 16.06 3.83
N ALA A 90 6.64 15.99 3.05
CA ALA A 90 6.91 14.85 2.16
C ALA A 90 6.97 13.53 2.92
N ASN A 91 7.61 13.51 4.09
CA ASN A 91 7.72 12.33 4.94
C ASN A 91 6.36 11.89 5.49
N ASN A 92 5.52 12.83 5.94
CA ASN A 92 4.17 12.52 6.43
C ASN A 92 3.31 11.90 5.33
N TRP A 93 3.22 12.52 4.15
CA TRP A 93 2.47 11.98 3.01
C TRP A 93 3.00 10.60 2.57
N ASN A 94 4.33 10.37 2.64
CA ASN A 94 4.93 9.07 2.31
C ASN A 94 4.58 8.01 3.36
N ARG A 95 4.53 8.38 4.64
CA ARG A 95 4.15 7.49 5.73
C ARG A 95 2.67 7.09 5.61
N GLU A 96 1.77 8.05 5.42
CA GLU A 96 0.34 7.81 5.20
C GLU A 96 0.11 6.88 4.00
N ALA A 97 0.82 7.12 2.88
CA ALA A 97 0.74 6.24 1.71
C ALA A 97 1.11 4.79 2.04
N ARG A 98 2.10 4.57 2.91
CA ARG A 98 2.53 3.24 3.32
C ARG A 98 1.62 2.60 4.35
N GLU A 99 1.05 3.37 5.26
CA GLU A 99 0.02 2.91 6.18
C GLU A 99 -1.21 2.41 5.40
N ILE A 100 -1.65 3.16 4.39
CA ILE A 100 -2.71 2.75 3.47
C ILE A 100 -2.31 1.51 2.66
N GLY A 101 -1.05 1.41 2.23
CA GLY A 101 -0.53 0.19 1.60
C GLY A 101 -0.54 -1.05 2.52
N ASN A 102 -0.36 -0.86 3.84
CA ASN A 102 -0.49 -1.94 4.81
C ASN A 102 -1.96 -2.35 5.00
N TYR A 103 -2.88 -1.38 5.02
CA TYR A 103 -4.32 -1.66 5.03
C TYR A 103 -4.79 -2.37 3.77
N GLU A 104 -4.22 -2.04 2.60
CA GLU A 104 -4.47 -2.75 1.35
C GLU A 104 -4.12 -4.24 1.46
N LEU A 105 -2.98 -4.57 2.08
CA LEU A 105 -2.53 -5.96 2.24
C LEU A 105 -3.46 -6.76 3.16
N THR A 106 -3.98 -6.14 4.23
CA THR A 106 -4.86 -6.80 5.19
C THR A 106 -6.34 -6.70 4.82
N TYR A 107 -6.69 -5.99 3.74
CA TYR A 107 -8.07 -5.73 3.32
C TYR A 107 -8.91 -7.01 3.21
N ASN A 108 -8.35 -8.06 2.62
CA ASN A 108 -9.05 -9.33 2.45
C ASN A 108 -8.99 -10.26 3.66
N LEU A 109 -8.11 -9.99 4.62
CA LEU A 109 -7.92 -10.78 5.86
C LEU A 109 -8.73 -10.25 7.03
N SER A 110 -9.00 -8.95 7.03
CA SER A 110 -9.64 -8.24 8.12
C SER A 110 -11.04 -7.80 7.72
N ASN A 111 -11.73 -7.17 8.67
CA ASN A 111 -13.02 -6.56 8.45
C ASN A 111 -12.91 -5.42 7.41
N ARG A 112 -13.48 -5.64 6.21
CA ARG A 112 -13.37 -4.69 5.09
C ARG A 112 -14.04 -3.36 5.43
N ARG A 113 -15.19 -3.39 6.13
CA ARG A 113 -15.85 -2.17 6.64
C ARG A 113 -14.95 -1.32 7.52
N ARG A 114 -14.32 -1.94 8.52
CA ARG A 114 -13.42 -1.24 9.46
C ARG A 114 -12.21 -0.64 8.74
N ILE A 115 -11.64 -1.35 7.77
CA ILE A 115 -10.54 -0.81 6.97
C ILE A 115 -11.01 0.39 6.14
N GLY A 116 -12.18 0.30 5.50
CA GLY A 116 -12.75 1.43 4.78
C GLY A 116 -12.99 2.64 5.67
N GLU A 117 -13.44 2.44 6.91
CA GLU A 117 -13.60 3.51 7.91
C GLU A 117 -12.26 4.15 8.31
N LEU A 118 -11.21 3.35 8.50
CA LEU A 118 -9.87 3.86 8.77
C LEU A 118 -9.34 4.70 7.61
N ILE A 119 -9.48 4.22 6.37
CA ILE A 119 -9.05 4.96 5.18
C ILE A 119 -9.88 6.24 5.01
N TYR A 120 -11.19 6.18 5.24
CA TYR A 120 -12.06 7.36 5.21
C TYR A 120 -11.65 8.39 6.27
N LYS A 121 -11.26 7.96 7.47
CA LYS A 121 -10.79 8.86 8.53
C LYS A 121 -9.52 9.61 8.13
N GLU A 122 -8.59 8.93 7.47
CA GLU A 122 -7.36 9.54 6.98
C GLU A 122 -7.61 10.47 5.77
N LEU A 123 -8.65 10.18 4.96
CA LEU A 123 -8.95 10.91 3.73
C LEU A 123 -10.46 11.12 3.50
N PRO A 124 -11.11 11.98 4.32
CA PRO A 124 -12.56 12.16 4.27
C PRO A 124 -13.04 12.81 2.97
N GLU A 125 -12.16 13.55 2.29
CA GLU A 125 -12.44 14.26 1.04
C GLU A 125 -12.53 13.32 -0.19
N VAL A 126 -12.16 12.03 -0.03
CA VAL A 126 -11.94 11.11 -1.14
C VAL A 126 -13.03 10.04 -1.28
N ILE A 127 -13.59 9.56 -0.17
CA ILE A 127 -14.47 8.37 -0.16
C ILE A 127 -15.88 8.76 0.26
N LYS A 128 -16.91 8.30 -0.46
CA LYS A 128 -18.28 8.24 0.09
C LYS A 128 -18.44 6.94 0.87
N LYS A 129 -19.13 6.98 2.01
CA LYS A 129 -19.33 5.81 2.90
C LYS A 129 -19.96 4.60 2.20
N GLU A 130 -20.71 4.82 1.12
CA GLU A 130 -21.37 3.79 0.30
C GLU A 130 -20.41 2.93 -0.57
N ASP A 131 -19.11 3.26 -0.60
CA ASP A 131 -18.13 2.65 -1.50
C ASP A 131 -17.13 1.71 -0.82
N ILE A 132 -17.32 1.34 0.45
CA ILE A 132 -16.28 0.63 1.21
C ILE A 132 -15.85 -0.70 0.56
N TYR A 133 -16.79 -1.44 -0.05
CA TYR A 133 -16.46 -2.67 -0.78
C TYR A 133 -16.02 -2.46 -2.23
N SER A 134 -16.19 -1.26 -2.79
CA SER A 134 -15.63 -0.90 -4.10
C SER A 134 -14.24 -0.27 -4.00
N LEU A 135 -13.74 -0.03 -2.77
CA LEU A 135 -12.39 0.49 -2.53
C LEU A 135 -11.28 -0.44 -3.03
N TYR A 136 -11.52 -1.74 -3.16
CA TYR A 136 -10.50 -2.67 -3.65
C TYR A 136 -10.85 -3.18 -5.04
N ASN A 137 -9.96 -2.93 -5.99
CA ASN A 137 -10.10 -3.47 -7.34
C ASN A 137 -9.27 -4.75 -7.48
N GLU A 138 -9.93 -5.90 -7.36
CA GLU A 138 -9.30 -7.22 -7.56
C GLU A 138 -8.82 -7.44 -9.00
N LYS A 139 -9.37 -6.71 -9.98
CA LYS A 139 -9.00 -6.83 -11.40
C LYS A 139 -7.66 -6.16 -11.72
N THR A 140 -7.21 -5.20 -10.92
CA THR A 140 -5.86 -4.64 -11.06
C THR A 140 -4.86 -5.57 -10.38
N LYS A 141 -4.34 -6.55 -11.12
CA LYS A 141 -3.28 -7.47 -10.67
C LYS A 141 -1.96 -6.71 -10.48
N TYR A 142 -1.85 -6.02 -9.35
CA TYR A 142 -0.58 -5.39 -8.93
C TYR A 142 0.44 -6.44 -8.46
N TYR A 143 -0.05 -7.54 -7.88
CA TYR A 143 0.77 -8.67 -7.41
C TYR A 143 0.60 -9.87 -8.34
N ASP A 144 1.70 -10.59 -8.57
CA ASP A 144 1.69 -11.85 -9.31
C ASP A 144 1.99 -13.02 -8.36
N SER A 145 1.21 -13.14 -7.29
CA SER A 145 1.36 -14.20 -6.29
C SER A 145 0.87 -15.56 -6.80
N PRO A 146 1.39 -16.68 -6.27
CA PRO A 146 0.79 -17.99 -6.47
C PRO A 146 -0.70 -18.00 -6.10
N LYS A 147 -1.47 -18.85 -6.78
CA LYS A 147 -2.89 -19.05 -6.51
C LYS A 147 -3.04 -19.83 -5.20
N GLU A 148 -3.41 -19.14 -4.13
CA GLU A 148 -3.59 -19.73 -2.81
C GLU A 148 -5.02 -19.57 -2.31
N ILE A 149 -5.52 -20.55 -1.55
CA ILE A 149 -6.82 -20.48 -0.86
C ILE A 149 -6.67 -20.05 0.60
N ASN A 150 -5.51 -20.34 1.21
CA ASN A 150 -5.20 -19.81 2.52
C ASN A 150 -4.79 -18.34 2.35
N SER A 151 -5.62 -17.45 2.88
CA SER A 151 -5.49 -16.01 2.69
C SER A 151 -4.24 -15.44 3.38
N TYR A 152 -3.80 -16.04 4.50
CA TYR A 152 -2.55 -15.67 5.17
C TYR A 152 -1.33 -16.00 4.31
N GLN A 153 -1.29 -17.19 3.71
CA GLN A 153 -0.21 -17.60 2.80
C GLN A 153 -0.20 -16.73 1.55
N GLU A 154 -1.36 -16.49 0.94
CA GLU A 154 -1.49 -15.63 -0.23
C GLU A 154 -0.92 -14.23 0.03
N THR A 155 -1.32 -13.62 1.15
CA THR A 155 -0.87 -12.27 1.52
C THR A 155 0.63 -12.27 1.84
N SER A 156 1.15 -13.34 2.46
CA SER A 156 2.58 -13.51 2.72
C SER A 156 3.40 -13.61 1.44
N HIS A 157 2.88 -14.25 0.39
CA HIS A 157 3.51 -14.24 -0.94
C HIS A 157 3.59 -12.83 -1.55
N ARG A 158 2.56 -11.99 -1.36
CA ARG A 158 2.58 -10.59 -1.80
C ARG A 158 3.63 -9.77 -1.03
N MET A 159 3.77 -10.01 0.27
CA MET A 159 4.84 -9.40 1.08
C MET A 159 6.22 -9.85 0.61
N LEU A 160 6.37 -11.13 0.28
CA LEU A 160 7.62 -11.72 -0.21
C LEU A 160 8.04 -11.10 -1.55
N GLU A 161 7.12 -10.99 -2.52
CA GLU A 161 7.35 -10.30 -3.79
C GLU A 161 7.92 -8.89 -3.57
N ASN A 162 7.23 -8.12 -2.72
CA ASN A 162 7.62 -6.76 -2.37
C ASN A 162 9.00 -6.72 -1.70
N CYS A 163 9.28 -7.63 -0.75
CA CYS A 163 10.55 -7.73 -0.06
C CYS A 163 11.70 -8.03 -1.01
N ILE A 164 11.55 -9.00 -1.93
CA ILE A 164 12.58 -9.34 -2.92
C ILE A 164 12.91 -8.13 -3.79
N TRP A 165 11.87 -7.44 -4.28
CA TRP A 165 12.06 -6.26 -5.11
C TRP A 165 12.74 -5.13 -4.35
N ASN A 166 12.25 -4.82 -3.15
CA ASN A 166 12.79 -3.75 -2.32
C ASN A 166 14.22 -4.04 -1.88
N ARG A 167 14.56 -5.30 -1.55
CA ARG A 167 15.94 -5.70 -1.28
C ARG A 167 16.83 -5.30 -2.45
N TYR A 168 16.49 -5.72 -3.66
CA TYR A 168 17.29 -5.44 -4.85
C TYR A 168 17.44 -3.94 -5.09
N LEU A 169 16.33 -3.19 -5.01
CA LEU A 169 16.31 -1.75 -5.23
C LEU A 169 17.10 -0.98 -4.17
N PHE A 170 17.00 -1.37 -2.89
CA PHE A 170 17.79 -0.76 -1.82
C PHE A 170 19.28 -1.08 -1.97
N SER A 171 19.63 -2.28 -2.42
CA SER A 171 21.02 -2.63 -2.76
C SER A 171 21.56 -1.71 -3.86
N LYS A 172 20.82 -1.51 -4.96
CA LYS A 172 21.22 -0.59 -6.03
C LYS A 172 21.26 0.87 -5.62
N MET A 173 20.32 1.30 -4.78
CA MET A 173 20.35 2.65 -4.21
C MET A 173 21.56 2.85 -3.29
N TYR A 174 21.89 1.85 -2.47
CA TYR A 174 23.06 1.89 -1.58
C TYR A 174 24.36 1.92 -2.38
N GLU A 175 24.51 1.07 -3.41
CA GLU A 175 25.66 1.08 -4.32
C GLU A 175 25.86 2.46 -4.96
N TYR A 176 24.79 3.07 -5.48
CA TYR A 176 24.83 4.40 -6.07
C TYR A 176 25.26 5.47 -5.07
N LYS A 177 24.60 5.52 -3.90
CA LYS A 177 24.91 6.50 -2.85
C LYS A 177 26.34 6.33 -2.31
N ARG A 178 26.81 5.09 -2.14
CA ARG A 178 28.18 4.82 -1.69
C ARG A 178 29.23 5.36 -2.68
N LYS A 179 28.99 5.27 -3.99
CA LYS A 179 29.91 5.83 -5.01
C LYS A 179 30.03 7.35 -4.92
N ILE A 180 28.93 8.04 -4.66
CA ILE A 180 28.94 9.51 -4.51
C ILE A 180 29.28 9.98 -3.09
N ALA A 181 29.37 9.07 -2.11
CA ALA A 181 29.66 9.42 -0.72
C ALA A 181 31.02 10.10 -0.57
N GLY A 182 32.05 9.60 -1.26
CA GLY A 182 33.38 10.22 -1.26
C GLY A 182 33.35 11.66 -1.79
N PHE A 183 32.58 11.92 -2.85
CA PHE A 183 32.38 13.26 -3.37
C PHE A 183 31.65 14.18 -2.38
N VAL A 184 30.58 13.69 -1.73
CA VAL A 184 29.83 14.47 -0.73
C VAL A 184 30.69 14.79 0.50
N ILE A 185 31.47 13.81 0.98
CA ILE A 185 32.40 14.01 2.11
C ILE A 185 33.52 14.97 1.71
N GLY A 186 34.11 14.82 0.52
CA GLY A 186 35.13 15.72 0.01
C GLY A 186 34.63 17.16 -0.14
N LEU A 187 33.43 17.34 -0.71
CA LEU A 187 32.76 18.64 -0.82
C LEU A 187 32.53 19.26 0.56
N THR A 188 32.10 18.46 1.54
CA THR A 188 31.89 18.90 2.93
C THR A 188 33.19 19.41 3.57
N LEU A 189 34.25 18.59 3.47
CA LEU A 189 35.57 18.91 4.02
C LEU A 189 36.20 20.12 3.32
N PHE A 190 35.81 20.42 2.09
CA PHE A 190 36.22 21.62 1.38
C PHE A 190 35.42 22.86 1.82
N LEU A 191 34.10 22.72 1.98
CA LEU A 191 33.22 23.84 2.33
C LEU A 191 33.38 24.32 3.78
N LEU A 192 33.59 23.41 4.74
CA LEU A 192 33.73 23.77 6.16
C LEU A 192 34.93 24.73 6.42
N PRO A 193 36.15 24.46 5.94
CA PRO A 193 37.28 25.38 6.08
C PRO A 193 37.10 26.70 5.33
N LEU A 194 36.48 26.68 4.14
CA LEU A 194 36.16 27.91 3.39
C LEU A 194 35.23 28.81 4.20
N ILE A 195 34.22 28.23 4.85
CA ILE A 195 33.31 28.95 5.73
C ILE A 195 34.09 29.54 6.93
N ILE A 196 35.06 28.83 7.50
CA ILE A 196 35.90 29.34 8.61
C ILE A 196 36.82 30.49 8.17
N ILE A 197 37.46 30.36 7.00
CA ILE A 197 38.45 31.33 6.51
C ILE A 197 37.78 32.63 6.02
N CYS A 198 36.61 32.53 5.38
CA CYS A 198 35.91 33.70 4.82
C CYS A 198 35.23 34.59 5.87
N PHE A 199 34.93 34.09 7.07
CA PHE A 199 34.04 34.74 8.05
C PHE A 199 34.71 34.99 9.41
N ARG A 200 35.86 35.67 9.38
CA ARG A 200 36.66 36.00 10.57
C ARG A 200 36.15 37.23 11.34
N ASP A 201 35.27 38.04 10.75
CA ASP A 201 34.76 39.29 11.33
C ASP A 201 33.43 39.09 12.08
N SER A 202 33.20 39.85 13.17
CA SER A 202 32.04 39.66 14.07
C SER A 202 30.67 39.86 13.41
N SER A 203 30.58 40.68 12.34
CA SER A 203 29.36 40.88 11.54
C SER A 203 28.96 39.64 10.71
N SER A 204 29.90 38.72 10.46
CA SER A 204 29.71 37.53 9.63
C SER A 204 29.33 36.24 10.38
N LEU A 205 29.23 36.32 11.71
CA LEU A 205 29.00 35.15 12.57
C LEU A 205 27.62 34.50 12.32
N VAL A 206 26.59 35.29 12.01
CA VAL A 206 25.25 34.78 11.68
C VAL A 206 25.30 33.99 10.36
N PHE A 207 25.96 34.53 9.33
CA PHE A 207 26.14 33.85 8.05
C PHE A 207 26.88 32.52 8.23
N TYR A 208 27.96 32.54 9.00
CA TYR A 208 28.74 31.35 9.36
C TYR A 208 27.85 30.27 10.00
N MET A 209 27.06 30.63 11.01
CA MET A 209 26.18 29.68 11.71
C MET A 209 25.13 29.07 10.77
N VAL A 210 24.47 29.89 9.95
CA VAL A 210 23.46 29.43 8.98
C VAL A 210 24.08 28.51 7.93
N SER A 211 25.29 28.84 7.48
CA SER A 211 26.04 28.02 6.52
C SER A 211 26.37 26.65 7.07
N VAL A 212 26.92 26.61 8.29
CA VAL A 212 27.27 25.36 8.98
C VAL A 212 26.02 24.51 9.20
N ILE A 213 24.91 25.09 9.67
CA ILE A 213 23.65 24.37 9.89
C ILE A 213 23.12 23.79 8.57
N SER A 214 23.11 24.57 7.50
CA SER A 214 22.56 24.15 6.20
C SER A 214 23.39 23.02 5.57
N VAL A 215 24.72 23.16 5.56
CA VAL A 215 25.65 22.14 5.05
C VAL A 215 25.56 20.88 5.90
N SER A 216 25.60 21.00 7.24
CA SER A 216 25.47 19.87 8.17
C SER A 216 24.15 19.12 7.99
N SER A 217 23.04 19.84 7.79
CA SER A 217 21.74 19.24 7.54
C SER A 217 21.74 18.37 6.27
N LEU A 218 22.33 18.86 5.17
CA LEU A 218 22.41 18.09 3.92
C LEU A 218 23.24 16.82 4.05
N ILE A 219 24.37 16.91 4.76
CA ILE A 219 25.25 15.76 5.02
C ILE A 219 24.54 14.75 5.89
N PHE A 220 23.93 15.21 7.00
CA PHE A 220 23.17 14.34 7.88
C PHE A 220 22.09 13.59 7.09
N ASN A 221 21.35 14.28 6.23
CA ASN A 221 20.31 13.68 5.40
C ASN A 221 20.87 12.65 4.42
N PHE A 222 22.04 12.91 3.83
CA PHE A 222 22.70 11.98 2.94
C PHE A 222 23.15 10.71 3.69
N VAL A 223 23.82 10.89 4.83
CA VAL A 223 24.31 9.80 5.69
C VAL A 223 23.16 8.98 6.25
N GLU A 224 22.14 9.62 6.81
CA GLU A 224 20.90 8.99 7.28
C GLU A 224 20.26 8.14 6.17
N SER A 225 20.17 8.69 4.96
CA SER A 225 19.57 8.01 3.80
C SER A 225 20.43 6.85 3.24
N LEU A 226 21.74 6.87 3.49
CA LEU A 226 22.67 5.78 3.15
C LEU A 226 22.60 4.66 4.19
N LEU A 227 22.64 5.02 5.49
CA LEU A 227 22.59 4.07 6.60
C LEU A 227 21.22 3.38 6.68
N SER A 228 20.13 4.11 6.48
CA SER A 228 18.78 3.54 6.42
C SER A 228 18.65 2.52 5.29
N ALA A 229 19.17 2.80 4.09
CA ALA A 229 19.16 1.84 2.99
C ALA A 229 19.91 0.55 3.35
N LYS A 230 21.08 0.65 4.00
CA LYS A 230 21.87 -0.50 4.43
C LYS A 230 21.17 -1.31 5.53
N SER A 231 20.64 -0.63 6.54
CA SER A 231 19.96 -1.26 7.68
C SER A 231 18.72 -2.04 7.23
N ILE A 232 17.91 -1.44 6.35
CA ILE A 232 16.69 -2.04 5.81
C ILE A 232 16.99 -3.31 4.99
N ILE A 233 18.10 -3.36 4.24
CA ILE A 233 18.49 -4.58 3.52
C ILE A 233 18.63 -5.77 4.47
N SER A 234 19.31 -5.58 5.62
CA SER A 234 19.50 -6.66 6.59
C SER A 234 18.18 -7.13 7.19
N LEU A 235 17.27 -6.19 7.51
CA LEU A 235 15.95 -6.53 8.04
C LEU A 235 15.10 -7.29 7.01
N ILE A 236 15.15 -6.88 5.74
CA ILE A 236 14.48 -7.56 4.64
C ILE A 236 15.06 -8.96 4.42
N ASP A 237 16.39 -9.13 4.48
CA ASP A 237 17.01 -10.44 4.30
C ASP A 237 16.56 -11.43 5.39
N THR A 238 16.38 -10.98 6.63
CA THR A 238 15.78 -11.80 7.71
C THR A 238 14.33 -12.15 7.40
N LEU A 239 13.52 -11.16 7.03
CA LEU A 239 12.10 -11.39 6.72
C LEU A 239 11.89 -12.31 5.51
N ILE A 240 12.73 -12.19 4.47
CA ILE A 240 12.69 -13.10 3.31
C ILE A 240 12.95 -14.54 3.75
N LYS A 241 13.92 -14.77 4.64
CA LYS A 241 14.20 -16.11 5.17
C LYS A 241 13.00 -16.68 5.91
N GLU A 242 12.36 -15.88 6.77
CA GLU A 242 11.15 -16.27 7.49
C GLU A 242 10.01 -16.63 6.52
N LEU A 243 9.69 -15.73 5.58
CA LEU A 243 8.64 -15.90 4.57
C LEU A 243 8.87 -17.12 3.66
N MET A 244 10.13 -17.53 3.43
CA MET A 244 10.49 -18.67 2.58
C MET A 244 10.59 -20.00 3.33
N SER A 245 10.83 -19.97 4.64
CA SER A 245 11.18 -21.17 5.43
C SER A 245 9.96 -21.91 5.97
N ILE A 246 8.89 -21.19 6.29
CA ILE A 246 7.72 -21.74 6.98
C ILE A 246 6.46 -21.35 6.21
N ARG A 247 5.54 -22.31 6.06
CA ARG A 247 4.19 -22.02 5.57
C ARG A 247 3.42 -21.22 6.63
N ILE A 248 2.89 -20.07 6.21
CA ILE A 248 2.16 -19.10 7.01
C ILE A 248 0.68 -19.34 6.79
N ASP A 249 0.17 -20.35 7.48
CA ASP A 249 -1.19 -20.86 7.35
C ASP A 249 -2.09 -20.51 8.56
N THR A 250 -1.51 -19.99 9.64
CA THR A 250 -2.23 -19.56 10.85
C THR A 250 -2.13 -18.06 11.10
N VAL A 251 -3.06 -17.55 11.89
CA VAL A 251 -3.13 -16.12 12.24
C VAL A 251 -1.91 -15.68 13.05
N GLU A 252 -1.38 -16.52 13.95
CA GLU A 252 -0.23 -16.19 14.80
C GLU A 252 1.03 -16.06 13.97
N LYS A 253 1.28 -17.02 13.07
CA LYS A 253 2.41 -16.97 12.13
C LYS A 253 2.30 -15.73 11.25
N PHE A 254 1.10 -15.44 10.77
CA PHE A 254 0.85 -14.27 9.92
C PHE A 254 1.12 -12.95 10.66
N GLN A 255 0.63 -12.80 11.89
CA GLN A 255 0.82 -11.59 12.69
C GLN A 255 2.32 -11.32 12.94
N ASN A 256 3.11 -12.35 13.18
CA ASN A 256 4.55 -12.22 13.36
C ASN A 256 5.22 -11.62 12.11
N VAL A 257 5.04 -12.24 10.94
CA VAL A 257 5.66 -11.75 9.70
C VAL A 257 5.08 -10.41 9.25
N TYR A 258 3.78 -10.18 9.45
CA TYR A 258 3.11 -8.94 9.08
C TYR A 258 3.61 -7.76 9.93
N SER A 259 3.80 -7.95 11.23
CA SER A 259 4.31 -6.90 12.12
C SER A 259 5.73 -6.47 11.73
N ALA A 260 6.60 -7.44 11.41
CA ALA A 260 7.94 -7.19 10.91
C ALA A 260 7.90 -6.47 9.54
N TYR A 261 7.08 -6.95 8.61
CA TYR A 261 6.89 -6.33 7.30
C TYR A 261 6.41 -4.88 7.42
N ALA A 262 5.36 -4.63 8.21
CA ALA A 262 4.78 -3.31 8.39
C ALA A 262 5.82 -2.34 8.99
N HIS A 263 6.60 -2.80 9.96
CA HIS A 263 7.69 -2.03 10.55
C HIS A 263 8.76 -1.64 9.53
N ILE A 264 9.22 -2.60 8.71
CA ILE A 264 10.20 -2.39 7.65
C ILE A 264 9.64 -1.42 6.60
N ASN A 265 8.40 -1.63 6.14
CA ASN A 265 7.76 -0.80 5.14
C ASN A 265 7.70 0.67 5.58
N LEU A 266 7.26 0.92 6.82
CA LEU A 266 7.15 2.29 7.36
C LEU A 266 8.52 2.98 7.49
N LYS A 267 9.56 2.26 7.93
CA LYS A 267 10.92 2.82 8.10
C LYS A 267 11.74 2.93 6.81
N SER A 268 11.31 2.28 5.74
CA SER A 268 12.10 2.20 4.51
C SER A 268 12.37 3.57 3.88
N PRO A 269 13.52 3.84 3.26
CA PRO A 269 13.69 5.05 2.45
C PRO A 269 12.82 5.00 1.18
N SER A 270 12.45 6.16 0.62
CA SER A 270 11.71 6.20 -0.66
C SER A 270 12.61 5.78 -1.82
N ILE A 271 12.11 4.90 -2.69
CA ILE A 271 12.84 4.41 -3.87
C ILE A 271 12.66 5.40 -5.04
N PRO A 272 13.73 5.83 -5.72
CA PRO A 272 13.60 6.67 -6.90
C PRO A 272 12.91 5.95 -8.06
N GLU A 273 11.89 6.58 -8.65
CA GLU A 273 11.14 6.04 -9.80
C GLU A 273 12.05 5.59 -10.95
N ARG A 274 13.07 6.38 -11.29
CA ARG A 274 14.04 6.07 -12.35
C ARG A 274 14.80 4.76 -12.06
N LEU A 275 15.03 4.46 -10.79
CA LEU A 275 15.70 3.22 -10.37
C LEU A 275 14.79 2.02 -10.56
N TYR A 276 13.51 2.16 -10.19
CA TYR A 276 12.49 1.13 -10.41
C TYR A 276 12.33 0.83 -11.91
N GLN A 277 12.10 1.87 -12.72
CA GLN A 277 11.92 1.74 -14.17
C GLN A 277 13.13 1.07 -14.84
N LYS A 278 14.35 1.46 -14.47
CA LYS A 278 15.59 0.89 -15.00
C LYS A 278 15.75 -0.61 -14.73
N HIS A 279 15.17 -1.12 -13.65
CA HIS A 279 15.39 -2.51 -13.21
C HIS A 279 14.12 -3.37 -13.27
N ARG A 280 13.01 -2.85 -13.79
CA ARG A 280 11.70 -3.50 -13.79
C ARG A 280 11.71 -4.90 -14.39
N GLU A 281 12.34 -5.08 -15.55
CA GLU A 281 12.39 -6.38 -16.24
C GLU A 281 13.08 -7.43 -15.36
N LYS A 282 14.28 -7.12 -14.86
CA LYS A 282 15.02 -8.00 -13.96
C LYS A 282 14.27 -8.33 -12.67
N LEU A 283 13.52 -7.37 -12.12
CA LEU A 283 12.68 -7.60 -10.93
C LEU A 283 11.58 -8.62 -11.22
N ASN A 284 10.90 -8.48 -12.36
CA ASN A 284 9.85 -9.41 -12.79
C ASN A 284 10.43 -10.80 -13.07
N GLU A 285 11.56 -10.90 -13.79
CA GLU A 285 12.24 -12.17 -14.05
C GLU A 285 12.60 -12.90 -12.75
N THR A 286 13.22 -12.18 -11.81
CA THR A 286 13.62 -12.74 -10.51
C THR A 286 12.40 -13.26 -9.74
N TRP A 287 11.28 -12.52 -9.78
CA TRP A 287 10.06 -12.93 -9.11
C TRP A 287 9.43 -14.17 -9.76
N VAL A 288 9.37 -14.23 -11.10
CA VAL A 288 8.86 -15.39 -11.83
C VAL A 288 9.61 -16.68 -11.44
N ASP A 289 10.92 -16.61 -11.30
CA ASP A 289 11.75 -17.76 -10.93
C ASP A 289 11.54 -18.21 -9.48
N ILE A 290 11.36 -17.28 -8.56
CA ILE A 290 11.07 -17.59 -7.15
C ILE A 290 9.65 -18.16 -7.02
N ARG A 291 8.68 -17.52 -7.67
CA ARG A 291 7.25 -17.91 -7.63
C ARG A 291 7.05 -19.37 -8.04
N LYS A 292 7.75 -19.84 -9.07
CA LYS A 292 7.66 -21.24 -9.54
C LYS A 292 8.08 -22.27 -8.49
N LYS A 293 8.87 -21.86 -7.49
CA LYS A 293 9.40 -22.73 -6.42
C LYS A 293 8.56 -22.66 -5.15
N LEU A 294 7.61 -21.74 -5.07
CA LEU A 294 6.77 -21.59 -3.89
C LEU A 294 5.76 -22.74 -3.82
N PRO A 295 5.52 -23.30 -2.62
CA PRO A 295 4.47 -24.29 -2.43
C PRO A 295 3.11 -23.66 -2.75
N VAL A 296 2.18 -24.49 -3.23
CA VAL A 296 0.79 -24.09 -3.50
C VAL A 296 -0.13 -24.98 -2.67
N SER A 297 -1.19 -24.43 -2.09
CA SER A 297 -2.17 -25.22 -1.35
C SER A 297 -2.86 -26.25 -2.23
N ASP A 298 -3.08 -27.44 -1.67
CA ASP A 298 -4.06 -28.38 -2.21
C ASP A 298 -5.48 -27.85 -1.92
N ILE A 299 -6.06 -27.21 -2.93
CA ILE A 299 -7.40 -26.60 -2.87
C ILE A 299 -8.45 -27.62 -2.46
N THR A 300 -8.34 -28.84 -2.98
CA THR A 300 -9.33 -29.90 -2.76
C THR A 300 -9.26 -30.40 -1.32
N LEU A 301 -8.05 -30.59 -0.78
CA LEU A 301 -7.86 -30.90 0.63
C LEU A 301 -8.31 -29.75 1.54
N SER A 302 -8.00 -28.51 1.19
CA SER A 302 -8.41 -27.31 1.93
C SER A 302 -9.94 -27.14 2.02
N ILE A 303 -10.67 -27.42 0.94
CA ILE A 303 -12.13 -27.42 0.97
C ILE A 303 -12.65 -28.57 1.85
N HIS A 304 -12.00 -29.75 1.77
CA HIS A 304 -12.38 -30.93 2.56
C HIS A 304 -12.19 -30.73 4.07
N THR A 305 -11.23 -29.91 4.51
CA THR A 305 -11.06 -29.62 5.94
C THR A 305 -12.09 -28.63 6.49
N VAL A 306 -12.58 -27.70 5.66
CA VAL A 306 -13.45 -26.60 6.12
C VAL A 306 -14.93 -26.86 5.92
N LEU A 307 -15.35 -27.45 4.80
CA LEU A 307 -16.77 -27.69 4.54
C LEU A 307 -17.48 -28.61 5.56
N PRO A 308 -16.86 -29.66 6.14
CA PRO A 308 -17.50 -30.43 7.20
C PRO A 308 -17.92 -29.58 8.41
N ILE A 309 -17.11 -28.59 8.78
CA ILE A 309 -17.38 -27.70 9.91
C ILE A 309 -18.62 -26.84 9.59
N ILE A 310 -18.62 -26.20 8.42
CA ILE A 310 -19.73 -25.38 7.94
C ILE A 310 -21.01 -26.19 7.86
N LYS A 311 -20.94 -27.38 7.25
CA LYS A 311 -22.07 -28.29 7.09
C LYS A 311 -22.65 -28.70 8.44
N HIS A 312 -21.81 -29.10 9.39
CA HIS A 312 -22.26 -29.48 10.71
C HIS A 312 -23.01 -28.32 11.40
N ILE A 313 -22.42 -27.11 11.40
CA ILE A 313 -23.02 -25.93 12.03
C ILE A 313 -24.37 -25.57 11.38
N LEU A 314 -24.44 -25.50 10.06
CA LEU A 314 -25.64 -25.04 9.36
C LEU A 314 -26.75 -26.10 9.32
N ASP A 315 -26.41 -27.36 9.03
CA ASP A 315 -27.40 -28.44 8.92
C ASP A 315 -28.04 -28.77 10.29
N THR A 316 -27.25 -28.83 11.36
CA THR A 316 -27.77 -29.09 12.72
C THR A 316 -28.71 -27.98 13.20
N ASN A 317 -28.54 -26.76 12.69
CA ASN A 317 -29.38 -25.62 13.02
C ASN A 317 -30.47 -25.34 11.97
N GLN A 318 -30.72 -26.28 11.06
CA GLN A 318 -31.80 -26.21 10.05
C GLN A 318 -31.76 -24.92 9.22
N ILE A 319 -30.55 -24.50 8.83
CA ILE A 319 -30.35 -23.32 7.97
C ILE A 319 -30.24 -23.83 6.54
N ASP A 320 -31.06 -23.30 5.63
CA ASP A 320 -30.95 -23.63 4.22
C ASP A 320 -29.80 -22.81 3.59
N TRP A 321 -28.80 -23.52 3.07
CA TRP A 321 -27.59 -22.93 2.53
C TRP A 321 -27.05 -23.69 1.33
N ALA A 322 -26.20 -23.06 0.54
CA ALA A 322 -25.51 -23.71 -0.56
C ALA A 322 -24.14 -23.08 -0.85
N VAL A 323 -23.17 -23.90 -1.23
CA VAL A 323 -21.90 -23.45 -1.79
C VAL A 323 -22.15 -22.89 -3.20
N THR A 324 -21.69 -21.68 -3.48
CA THR A 324 -21.84 -20.98 -4.77
C THR A 324 -20.50 -20.63 -5.41
N GLY A 325 -20.54 -19.99 -6.57
CA GLY A 325 -19.38 -19.29 -7.13
C GLY A 325 -18.26 -20.23 -7.53
N SER A 326 -17.03 -19.86 -7.21
CA SER A 326 -15.86 -20.61 -7.69
C SER A 326 -15.64 -21.92 -6.92
N ALA A 327 -15.96 -21.95 -5.63
CA ALA A 327 -15.89 -23.16 -4.81
C ALA A 327 -16.90 -24.22 -5.28
N SER A 328 -18.11 -23.80 -5.69
CA SER A 328 -19.12 -24.73 -6.23
C SER A 328 -18.61 -25.42 -7.52
N LYS A 329 -17.87 -24.69 -8.37
CA LYS A 329 -17.23 -25.24 -9.58
C LYS A 329 -16.09 -26.20 -9.23
N VAL A 330 -15.35 -25.97 -8.14
CA VAL A 330 -14.34 -26.91 -7.62
C VAL A 330 -14.99 -28.20 -7.10
N LEU A 331 -16.09 -28.11 -6.35
CA LEU A 331 -16.84 -29.30 -5.88
C LEU A 331 -17.31 -30.18 -7.06
N ARG A 332 -17.69 -29.55 -8.18
CA ARG A 332 -18.08 -30.24 -9.43
C ARG A 332 -16.91 -30.71 -10.27
N ARG A 333 -15.67 -30.44 -9.87
CA ARG A 333 -14.45 -30.73 -10.63
C ARG A 333 -14.39 -30.04 -12.00
N THR A 334 -15.14 -28.94 -12.18
CA THR A 334 -15.10 -28.13 -13.41
C THR A 334 -14.09 -26.99 -13.33
N LYS A 335 -13.59 -26.69 -12.13
CA LYS A 335 -12.52 -25.71 -11.89
C LYS A 335 -11.50 -26.31 -10.92
N MET A 336 -10.21 -25.99 -11.13
CA MET A 336 -9.12 -26.46 -10.27
C MET A 336 -8.81 -25.53 -9.08
N TYR A 337 -9.37 -24.30 -9.06
CA TYR A 337 -8.99 -23.27 -8.09
C TYR A 337 -10.15 -22.34 -7.71
N CYS A 338 -10.25 -22.06 -6.41
CA CYS A 338 -11.01 -20.97 -5.81
C CYS A 338 -10.12 -20.26 -4.78
N SER A 339 -10.33 -18.95 -4.62
CA SER A 339 -9.64 -18.09 -3.64
C SER A 339 -10.26 -18.18 -2.24
N ASP A 340 -11.52 -18.54 -2.20
CA ASP A 340 -12.45 -18.45 -1.08
C ASP A 340 -13.60 -19.44 -1.29
N ILE A 341 -14.43 -19.59 -0.26
CA ILE A 341 -15.66 -20.38 -0.32
C ILE A 341 -16.85 -19.45 -0.16
N ASP A 342 -17.63 -19.31 -1.22
CA ASP A 342 -18.86 -18.53 -1.20
C ASP A 342 -20.03 -19.39 -0.70
N ILE A 343 -20.80 -18.86 0.26
CA ILE A 343 -22.03 -19.47 0.78
C ILE A 343 -23.20 -18.54 0.56
N ILE A 344 -24.28 -19.07 -0.03
CA ILE A 344 -25.58 -18.41 -0.06
C ILE A 344 -26.45 -18.99 1.05
N ILE A 345 -27.02 -18.12 1.89
CA ILE A 345 -28.10 -18.47 2.81
C ILE A 345 -29.44 -18.16 2.12
N ALA A 346 -30.39 -19.09 2.21
CA ALA A 346 -31.69 -18.96 1.54
C ALA A 346 -32.56 -17.82 2.12
N ASP A 347 -32.48 -17.58 3.44
CA ASP A 347 -33.37 -16.68 4.15
C ASP A 347 -32.63 -15.69 5.04
N SER A 348 -32.94 -14.40 4.86
CA SER A 348 -32.39 -13.32 5.69
C SER A 348 -32.79 -13.39 7.17
N ARG A 349 -33.86 -14.12 7.52
CA ARG A 349 -34.28 -14.33 8.92
C ARG A 349 -33.25 -15.14 9.72
N ASP A 350 -32.43 -15.95 9.05
CA ASP A 350 -31.41 -16.77 9.71
C ASP A 350 -30.10 -16.00 10.00
N ILE A 351 -29.96 -14.76 9.52
CA ILE A 351 -28.69 -14.02 9.56
C ILE A 351 -28.16 -13.81 10.99
N GLU A 352 -29.04 -13.44 11.92
CA GLU A 352 -28.65 -13.28 13.32
C GLU A 352 -28.19 -14.61 13.93
N ARG A 353 -28.91 -15.69 13.62
CA ARG A 353 -28.55 -17.05 14.06
C ARG A 353 -27.20 -17.47 13.50
N VAL A 354 -26.94 -17.24 12.21
CA VAL A 354 -25.64 -17.54 11.57
C VAL A 354 -24.51 -16.73 12.20
N ASN A 355 -24.70 -15.43 12.44
CA ASN A 355 -23.69 -14.62 13.14
C ASN A 355 -23.34 -15.20 14.51
N ASN A 356 -24.34 -15.61 15.29
CA ASN A 356 -24.09 -16.18 16.62
C ASN A 356 -23.36 -17.53 16.52
N LEU A 357 -23.78 -18.42 15.61
CA LEU A 357 -23.18 -19.74 15.41
C LEU A 357 -21.72 -19.69 14.96
N PHE A 358 -21.36 -18.70 14.13
CA PHE A 358 -19.99 -18.56 13.60
C PHE A 358 -19.10 -17.62 14.42
N THR A 359 -19.53 -17.15 15.60
CA THR A 359 -18.80 -16.17 16.43
C THR A 359 -17.27 -16.39 16.49
N PRO A 360 -16.75 -17.62 16.73
CA PRO A 360 -15.29 -17.86 16.80
C PRO A 360 -14.55 -17.60 15.48
N PHE A 361 -15.25 -17.62 14.35
CA PHE A 361 -14.72 -17.51 13.00
C PHE A 361 -15.00 -16.14 12.36
N ILE A 362 -15.71 -15.23 13.05
CA ILE A 362 -16.13 -13.96 12.47
C ILE A 362 -14.94 -13.03 12.23
N ILE A 363 -14.78 -12.64 10.97
CA ILE A 363 -14.01 -11.47 10.57
C ILE A 363 -14.95 -10.26 10.42
N GLU A 364 -16.12 -10.50 9.83
CA GLU A 364 -17.08 -9.48 9.48
C GLU A 364 -18.50 -10.01 9.64
N LYS A 365 -19.25 -9.48 10.62
CA LYS A 365 -20.64 -9.90 10.87
C LYS A 365 -21.50 -9.73 9.62
N ILE A 366 -22.36 -10.69 9.32
CA ILE A 366 -23.33 -10.58 8.24
C ILE A 366 -24.31 -9.46 8.57
N ILE A 367 -24.31 -8.39 7.77
CA ILE A 367 -25.28 -7.30 7.86
C ILE A 367 -25.72 -6.88 6.47
N PHE A 368 -26.86 -6.18 6.36
CA PHE A 368 -27.25 -5.56 5.10
C PHE A 368 -26.25 -4.45 4.75
N TYR A 369 -25.74 -4.50 3.53
CA TYR A 369 -24.85 -3.47 3.01
C TYR A 369 -25.26 -3.05 1.59
N PRO A 370 -25.66 -1.79 1.39
CA PRO A 370 -25.91 -1.24 0.07
C PRO A 370 -24.62 -0.64 -0.51
N SER A 371 -24.12 -1.20 -1.61
CA SER A 371 -23.11 -0.52 -2.45
C SER A 371 -23.77 0.11 -3.68
N ARG A 372 -22.98 0.85 -4.48
CA ARG A 372 -23.49 1.49 -5.72
C ARG A 372 -24.08 0.53 -6.75
N THR A 373 -23.63 -0.73 -6.81
CA THR A 373 -24.01 -1.64 -7.90
C THR A 373 -24.48 -3.03 -7.47
N ILE A 374 -24.37 -3.32 -6.17
CA ILE A 374 -24.84 -4.56 -5.54
C ILE A 374 -25.28 -4.23 -4.12
N ARG A 375 -26.38 -4.82 -3.66
CA ARG A 375 -26.81 -4.78 -2.27
C ARG A 375 -27.21 -6.18 -1.83
N SER A 376 -26.82 -6.54 -0.63
CA SER A 376 -27.11 -7.84 -0.05
C SER A 376 -26.88 -7.78 1.45
N TYR A 377 -27.31 -8.81 2.15
CA TYR A 377 -26.65 -9.14 3.40
C TYR A 377 -25.33 -9.82 3.07
N TYR A 378 -24.25 -9.35 3.68
CA TYR A 378 -22.91 -9.85 3.45
C TYR A 378 -22.14 -9.89 4.76
N GLY A 379 -21.39 -10.98 4.96
CA GLY A 379 -20.40 -11.13 6.02
C GLY A 379 -19.26 -12.02 5.56
N LYS A 380 -18.21 -12.09 6.39
CA LYS A 380 -17.02 -12.89 6.13
C LYS A 380 -16.58 -13.61 7.38
N PHE A 381 -16.28 -14.90 7.22
CA PHE A 381 -15.65 -15.73 8.24
C PHE A 381 -14.27 -16.20 7.78
N ASN A 382 -13.43 -16.63 8.71
CA ASN A 382 -12.16 -17.30 8.41
C ASN A 382 -12.06 -18.59 9.22
N ILE A 383 -11.91 -19.73 8.51
CA ILE A 383 -11.76 -21.05 9.12
C ILE A 383 -10.45 -21.64 8.63
N GLY A 384 -9.48 -21.84 9.52
CA GLY A 384 -8.17 -22.41 9.15
C GLY A 384 -7.41 -21.59 8.09
N GLY A 385 -7.59 -20.27 8.07
CA GLY A 385 -7.00 -19.38 7.07
C GLY A 385 -7.74 -19.33 5.74
N ILE A 386 -8.86 -20.04 5.58
CA ILE A 386 -9.72 -19.96 4.40
C ILE A 386 -10.83 -18.96 4.64
N ASN A 387 -10.95 -17.99 3.74
CA ASN A 387 -12.04 -17.01 3.78
C ASN A 387 -13.34 -17.64 3.29
N ILE A 388 -14.41 -17.39 4.05
CA ILE A 388 -15.77 -17.81 3.73
C ILE A 388 -16.62 -16.54 3.60
N ASP A 389 -17.03 -16.23 2.37
CA ASP A 389 -17.91 -15.09 2.10
C ASP A 389 -19.35 -15.58 2.14
N VAL A 390 -20.16 -14.96 3.00
CA VAL A 390 -21.55 -15.37 3.24
C VAL A 390 -22.48 -14.27 2.76
N ILE A 391 -23.40 -14.63 1.86
CA ILE A 391 -24.28 -13.70 1.17
C ILE A 391 -25.75 -14.16 1.22
N CYS A 392 -26.67 -13.19 1.29
CA CYS A 392 -28.11 -13.44 1.30
C CYS A 392 -28.86 -12.24 0.70
N ASN A 393 -30.03 -12.48 0.08
CA ASN A 393 -30.88 -11.48 -0.59
C ASN A 393 -30.08 -10.55 -1.52
N ILE A 394 -29.44 -11.12 -2.52
CA ILE A 394 -28.56 -10.38 -3.45
C ILE A 394 -29.39 -9.66 -4.50
N GLU A 395 -29.10 -8.38 -4.70
CA GLU A 395 -29.68 -7.56 -5.76
C GLU A 395 -28.60 -6.77 -6.49
N ASN A 396 -28.69 -6.73 -7.82
CA ASN A 396 -27.76 -6.03 -8.69
C ASN A 396 -28.44 -4.85 -9.36
N LEU A 397 -27.76 -3.70 -9.38
CA LEU A 397 -28.20 -2.55 -10.15
C LEU A 397 -27.85 -2.77 -11.63
N ILE A 398 -28.88 -2.92 -12.47
CA ILE A 398 -28.71 -3.16 -13.91
C ILE A 398 -28.55 -1.84 -14.66
N ARG A 399 -29.46 -0.89 -14.39
CA ARG A 399 -29.48 0.47 -14.93
C ARG A 399 -29.93 1.41 -13.82
N SER A 400 -29.70 2.72 -13.94
CA SER A 400 -30.11 3.73 -12.95
C SER A 400 -31.49 3.44 -12.34
N ASN A 401 -31.51 3.24 -11.01
CA ASN A 401 -32.67 2.88 -10.19
C ASN A 401 -33.39 1.55 -10.51
N CYS A 402 -32.79 0.65 -11.30
CA CYS A 402 -33.32 -0.68 -11.60
C CYS A 402 -32.51 -1.76 -10.87
N TRP A 403 -32.97 -2.14 -9.68
CA TRP A 403 -32.43 -3.25 -8.90
C TRP A 403 -33.13 -4.55 -9.29
N VAL A 404 -32.35 -5.58 -9.59
CA VAL A 404 -32.85 -6.92 -9.92
C VAL A 404 -32.34 -7.91 -8.90
N SER A 405 -33.25 -8.60 -8.24
CA SER A 405 -32.92 -9.67 -7.29
C SER A 405 -32.42 -10.91 -8.02
N HIS A 406 -31.49 -11.62 -7.38
CA HIS A 406 -31.15 -12.98 -7.79
C HIS A 406 -32.39 -13.89 -7.71
N PRO A 407 -32.46 -14.96 -8.53
CA PRO A 407 -33.55 -15.93 -8.47
C PRO A 407 -33.61 -16.61 -7.10
N THR A 408 -34.74 -17.24 -6.79
CA THR A 408 -34.87 -18.13 -5.63
C THR A 408 -33.76 -19.18 -5.64
N LEU A 409 -33.15 -19.42 -4.48
CA LEU A 409 -32.06 -20.37 -4.35
C LEU A 409 -32.52 -21.77 -4.75
N GLU A 410 -31.84 -22.37 -5.73
CA GLU A 410 -32.03 -23.77 -6.12
C GLU A 410 -30.82 -24.56 -5.64
N ILE A 411 -31.03 -25.59 -4.83
CA ILE A 411 -29.97 -26.38 -4.19
C ILE A 411 -29.90 -27.77 -4.82
N GLU A 412 -28.70 -28.20 -5.18
CA GLU A 412 -28.38 -29.58 -5.52
C GLU A 412 -27.36 -30.15 -4.53
N LYS A 413 -27.38 -31.48 -4.31
CA LYS A 413 -26.43 -32.15 -3.42
C LYS A 413 -25.29 -32.79 -4.20
N ILE A 414 -24.06 -32.38 -3.91
CA ILE A 414 -22.85 -32.84 -4.61
C ILE A 414 -22.02 -33.73 -3.69
N TRP A 415 -21.59 -34.87 -4.23
CA TRP A 415 -20.64 -35.76 -3.56
C TRP A 415 -19.23 -35.19 -3.64
N PHE A 416 -18.63 -34.98 -2.48
CA PHE A 416 -17.25 -34.55 -2.33
C PHE A 416 -16.65 -35.28 -1.10
N TYR A 417 -15.56 -36.02 -1.30
CA TYR A 417 -14.95 -36.89 -0.26
C TYR A 417 -15.95 -37.78 0.50
N GLY A 418 -16.88 -38.40 -0.23
CA GLY A 418 -17.87 -39.29 0.39
C GLY A 418 -18.92 -38.58 1.26
N VAL A 419 -19.02 -37.25 1.19
CA VAL A 419 -20.05 -36.45 1.87
C VAL A 419 -20.86 -35.68 0.83
N LYS A 420 -22.18 -35.55 1.04
CA LYS A 420 -23.05 -34.70 0.23
C LYS A 420 -23.10 -33.28 0.79
N TYR A 421 -22.66 -32.32 -0.01
CA TYR A 421 -22.75 -30.89 0.30
C TYR A 421 -23.81 -30.20 -0.55
N PRO A 422 -24.58 -29.26 0.03
CA PRO A 422 -25.47 -28.44 -0.76
C PRO A 422 -24.67 -27.43 -1.58
N ALA A 423 -24.98 -27.33 -2.86
CA ALA A 423 -24.41 -26.37 -3.79
C ALA A 423 -25.52 -25.80 -4.68
N THR A 424 -25.31 -24.60 -5.21
CA THR A 424 -26.23 -23.94 -6.14
C THR A 424 -26.45 -24.76 -7.40
N SER A 425 -27.67 -24.96 -7.86
CA SER A 425 -27.94 -25.70 -9.11
C SER A 425 -27.25 -25.02 -10.30
N LEU A 426 -26.87 -25.79 -11.33
CA LEU A 426 -26.37 -25.21 -12.57
C LEU A 426 -27.40 -24.29 -13.25
N GLY A 427 -28.70 -24.54 -13.05
CA GLY A 427 -29.78 -23.68 -13.54
C GLY A 427 -29.78 -22.31 -12.85
N PHE A 428 -29.63 -22.30 -11.52
CA PHE A 428 -29.49 -21.09 -10.73
C PHE A 428 -28.26 -20.27 -11.15
N GLU A 429 -27.09 -20.91 -11.26
CA GLU A 429 -25.85 -20.23 -11.64
C GLU A 429 -25.97 -19.56 -13.03
N ARG A 430 -26.59 -20.23 -14.02
CA ARG A 430 -26.83 -19.62 -15.35
C ARG A 430 -27.76 -18.42 -15.30
N LYS A 431 -28.82 -18.48 -14.48
CA LYS A 431 -29.74 -17.34 -14.29
C LYS A 431 -28.99 -16.16 -13.68
N VAL A 432 -28.16 -16.39 -12.66
CA VAL A 432 -27.31 -15.35 -12.06
C VAL A 432 -26.31 -14.78 -13.08
N GLU A 433 -25.61 -15.63 -13.84
CA GLU A 433 -24.67 -15.20 -14.89
C GLU A 433 -25.36 -14.31 -15.94
N SER A 434 -26.62 -14.57 -16.28
CA SER A 434 -27.39 -13.73 -17.22
C SER A 434 -27.69 -12.32 -16.66
N ILE A 435 -28.01 -12.21 -15.36
CA ILE A 435 -28.22 -10.93 -14.66
C ILE A 435 -26.91 -10.12 -14.67
N LEU A 436 -25.80 -10.78 -14.36
CA LEU A 436 -24.47 -10.15 -14.35
C LEU A 436 -24.02 -9.72 -15.75
N ALA A 437 -24.30 -10.52 -16.79
CA ALA A 437 -24.01 -10.17 -18.16
C ALA A 437 -24.79 -8.91 -18.59
N LYS A 438 -26.09 -8.84 -18.25
CA LYS A 438 -26.93 -7.67 -18.53
C LYS A 438 -26.42 -6.42 -17.81
N LYS A 439 -26.03 -6.55 -16.53
CA LYS A 439 -25.38 -5.48 -15.76
C LYS A 439 -24.14 -4.93 -16.48
N ASN A 440 -23.24 -5.82 -16.88
CA ASN A 440 -21.99 -5.41 -17.53
C ASN A 440 -22.24 -4.71 -18.87
N PHE A 441 -23.23 -5.19 -19.64
CA PHE A 441 -23.62 -4.57 -20.90
C PHE A 441 -24.17 -3.15 -20.68
N GLU A 442 -25.15 -2.98 -19.80
CA GLU A 442 -25.80 -1.68 -19.54
C GLU A 442 -24.87 -0.66 -18.86
N GLN A 443 -23.87 -1.11 -18.09
CA GLN A 443 -22.88 -0.22 -17.47
C GLN A 443 -21.72 0.16 -18.40
N SER A 444 -21.67 -0.41 -19.61
CA SER A 444 -20.67 -0.06 -20.63
C SER A 444 -21.09 1.12 -21.52
N PHE A 445 -22.34 1.58 -21.38
CA PHE A 445 -22.93 2.76 -22.04
C PHE A 445 -23.31 3.80 -20.99
#